data_AF-A0A2K3LYV2-F1
#
_entry.id   AF-A0A2K3LYV2-F1
#
_cell.length_a   1.000
_cell.length_b   1.000
_cell.length_c   1.000
_cell.angle_alpha   90.00
_cell.angle_beta   90.00
_cell.angle_gamma   90.00
#
_symmetry.space_group_name_H-M   'P 1'
#
loop_
_entity.id
_entity.type
_entity.pdbx_description
1 polymer ?
#
loop_
_entity_poly.entity_id
_entity_poly.type
_entity_poly.pdbx_seq_one_letter_code
_entity_poly.pdbx_strand_id
1 'polypeptide(L)'
;MACIKGVNRSASVALAPDAPYLAAGTMAGAVDLSFSSSANLEIFKLDFQSDDPELPLVAEYPSSDRFNRLSWGRNGSSSEGFSLGLVAGGLVDGNIDIWNPLTLIR
;
A
#
# COMPACT_ATOMS: atom_id res chain seq x y z
N MET A 1 12.38 3.09 -22.36
CA MET A 1 11.12 2.39 -22.03
C MET A 1 10.29 3.34 -21.18
N ALA A 2 9.02 3.53 -21.51
CA ALA A 2 8.11 4.33 -20.69
C ALA A 2 7.64 3.52 -19.47
N CYS A 3 7.15 4.20 -18.43
CA CYS A 3 6.45 3.53 -17.33
C CYS A 3 5.17 2.85 -17.84
N ILE A 4 4.82 1.69 -17.30
CA ILE A 4 3.61 0.93 -17.70
C ILE A 4 2.37 1.53 -17.05
N LYS A 5 2.47 1.82 -15.75
CA LYS A 5 1.46 2.54 -14.96
C LYS A 5 2.16 3.42 -13.93
N GLY A 6 1.49 4.46 -13.47
CA GLY A 6 2.02 5.39 -12.48
C GLY A 6 0.96 6.05 -11.63
N VAL A 7 1.36 6.45 -10.43
CA VAL A 7 0.58 7.29 -9.54
C VAL A 7 1.53 8.26 -8.83
N ASN A 8 1.11 9.51 -8.66
CA ASN A 8 1.91 10.50 -7.95
C ASN A 8 1.71 10.35 -6.44
N ARG A 9 2.65 9.63 -5.79
CA ARG A 9 2.70 9.45 -4.33
C ARG A 9 4.15 9.46 -3.86
N SER A 10 4.42 10.19 -2.77
CA SER A 10 5.66 10.03 -2.00
C SER A 10 5.44 8.89 -1.01
N ALA A 11 5.71 7.65 -1.43
CA ALA A 11 5.33 6.46 -0.68
C ALA A 11 6.42 5.38 -0.60
N SER A 12 6.42 4.65 0.52
CA SER A 12 7.03 3.32 0.60
C SER A 12 6.06 2.31 -0.02
N VAL A 13 6.56 1.40 -0.86
CA VAL A 13 5.71 0.51 -1.65
C VAL A 13 5.97 -0.97 -1.38
N ALA A 14 4.92 -1.79 -1.49
CA ALA A 14 5.01 -3.24 -1.43
C ALA A 14 4.02 -3.88 -2.40
N LEU A 15 4.49 -4.85 -3.20
CA LEU A 15 3.66 -5.60 -4.12
C LEU A 15 3.04 -6.82 -3.43
N ALA A 16 1.75 -7.05 -3.67
CA ALA A 16 1.13 -8.29 -3.24
C ALA A 16 1.80 -9.50 -3.92
N PRO A 17 2.12 -10.56 -3.17
CA PRO A 17 2.91 -11.67 -3.70
C PRO A 17 2.17 -12.53 -4.72
N ASP A 18 0.83 -12.63 -4.61
CA ASP A 18 -0.01 -13.52 -5.42
C ASP A 18 -1.31 -12.85 -5.90
N ALA A 19 -1.36 -11.51 -5.90
CA ALA A 19 -2.55 -10.76 -6.29
C ALA A 19 -2.18 -9.47 -7.05
N PRO A 20 -3.06 -8.92 -7.91
CA PRO A 20 -2.76 -7.73 -8.71
C PRO A 20 -2.96 -6.45 -7.89
N TYR A 21 -2.25 -6.34 -6.76
CA TYR A 21 -2.35 -5.17 -5.87
C TYR A 21 -0.97 -4.64 -5.48
N LEU A 22 -0.93 -3.34 -5.23
CA LEU A 22 0.22 -2.60 -4.73
C LEU A 22 -0.22 -1.82 -3.49
N ALA A 23 0.47 -2.03 -2.37
CA ALA A 23 0.31 -1.18 -1.19
C ALA A 23 1.30 -0.01 -1.27
N ALA A 24 0.84 1.17 -0.89
CA ALA A 24 1.65 2.39 -0.81
C ALA A 24 1.36 3.09 0.52
N GLY A 25 2.37 3.18 1.38
CA GLY A 25 2.29 3.90 2.64
C GLY A 25 2.97 5.25 2.52
N THR A 26 2.36 6.33 3.01
CA THR A 26 2.94 7.68 2.99
C THR A 26 4.37 7.67 3.55
N MET A 27 5.35 8.03 2.74
CA MET A 27 6.76 7.89 3.08
C MET A 27 7.17 8.85 4.20
N ALA A 28 8.01 8.38 5.11
CA ALA A 28 8.69 9.23 6.08
C ALA A 28 9.46 10.37 5.40
N GLY A 29 9.36 11.58 5.93
CA GLY A 29 9.99 12.77 5.35
C GLY A 29 9.33 13.30 4.08
N ALA A 30 8.23 12.71 3.60
CA ALA A 30 7.46 13.28 2.51
C ALA A 30 6.81 14.60 2.96
N VAL A 31 7.13 15.70 2.28
CA VAL A 31 6.41 16.98 2.42
C VAL A 31 5.53 17.12 1.19
N ASP A 32 4.21 16.97 1.36
CA ASP A 32 3.28 17.30 0.29
C ASP A 32 3.08 18.83 0.24
N LEU A 33 2.70 19.36 -0.92
CA LEU A 33 2.54 20.80 -1.18
C LEU A 33 1.52 21.50 -0.25
N SER A 34 0.61 20.73 0.35
CA SER A 34 -0.39 21.17 1.33
C SER A 34 0.10 21.11 2.78
N PHE A 35 1.36 20.71 3.01
CA PHE A 35 1.95 20.54 4.35
C PHE A 35 1.12 19.58 5.24
N SER A 36 0.42 18.62 4.65
CA SER A 36 -0.35 17.66 5.44
C SER A 36 0.58 16.79 6.29
N SER A 37 0.22 16.64 7.56
CA SER A 37 0.82 15.66 8.47
C SER A 37 0.14 14.29 8.40
N SER A 38 -0.90 14.12 7.56
CA SER A 38 -1.61 12.85 7.43
C SER A 38 -0.72 11.77 6.84
N ALA A 39 -0.81 10.57 7.41
CA ALA A 39 -0.19 9.37 6.88
C ALA A 39 -1.29 8.35 6.58
N ASN A 40 -1.21 7.74 5.39
CA ASN A 40 -2.19 6.77 4.91
C ASN A 40 -1.48 5.53 4.37
N LEU A 41 -2.16 4.39 4.51
CA LEU A 41 -1.94 3.18 3.72
C LEU A 41 -2.98 3.15 2.59
N GLU A 42 -2.50 3.25 1.36
CA GLU A 42 -3.31 3.13 0.15
C GLU A 42 -3.07 1.76 -0.50
N ILE A 43 -4.10 1.18 -1.11
CA ILE A 43 -3.99 -0.02 -1.95
C ILE A 43 -4.48 0.33 -3.35
N PHE A 44 -3.63 0.04 -4.34
CA PHE A 44 -3.90 0.23 -5.75
C PHE A 44 -4.08 -1.12 -6.45
N LYS A 45 -4.97 -1.17 -7.44
CA LYS A 45 -5.13 -2.31 -8.34
C LYS A 45 -4.18 -2.21 -9.53
N LEU A 46 -3.50 -3.31 -9.84
CA LEU A 46 -2.64 -3.45 -11.01
C LEU A 46 -3.44 -4.06 -12.16
N ASP A 47 -4.19 -3.22 -12.88
CA ASP A 47 -5.01 -3.67 -14.01
C ASP A 47 -4.28 -3.54 -15.35
N PHE A 48 -3.48 -4.55 -15.71
CA PHE A 48 -2.78 -4.57 -16.99
C PHE A 48 -3.66 -4.92 -18.20
N GLN A 49 -4.97 -5.12 -18.03
CA GLN A 49 -5.89 -5.31 -19.14
C GLN A 49 -6.39 -3.98 -19.71
N SER A 50 -6.26 -2.90 -18.95
CA SER A 50 -6.55 -1.54 -19.37
C SER A 50 -5.27 -0.81 -19.80
N ASP A 51 -5.33 -0.13 -20.95
CA ASP A 51 -4.29 0.78 -21.44
C ASP A 51 -4.21 2.09 -20.64
N ASP A 52 -5.09 2.29 -19.65
CA ASP A 52 -5.05 3.44 -18.75
C ASP A 52 -3.75 3.42 -17.93
N PRO A 53 -2.91 4.48 -18.00
CA PRO A 53 -1.69 4.55 -17.21
C PRO A 53 -1.94 4.77 -15.72
N GLU A 54 -3.15 5.16 -15.32
CA GLU A 54 -3.48 5.42 -13.92
C GLU A 54 -3.64 4.11 -13.13
N LEU A 55 -3.28 4.18 -11.84
CA LEU A 55 -3.48 3.10 -10.89
C LEU A 55 -4.77 3.36 -10.09
N PRO A 56 -5.83 2.53 -10.25
CA PRO A 56 -7.05 2.71 -9.48
C PRO A 56 -6.80 2.49 -7.98
N LEU A 57 -7.17 3.47 -7.17
CA LEU A 57 -7.20 3.36 -5.71
C LEU A 57 -8.41 2.50 -5.30
N VAL A 58 -8.17 1.41 -4.58
CA VAL A 58 -9.20 0.45 -4.15
C VAL A 58 -9.35 0.35 -2.63
N ALA A 59 -8.38 0.89 -1.88
CA ALA A 59 -8.51 1.09 -0.44
C ALA A 59 -7.65 2.26 0.03
N GLU A 60 -8.12 2.97 1.05
CA GLU A 60 -7.36 3.97 1.78
C GLU A 60 -7.66 3.81 3.27
N TYR A 61 -6.61 3.78 4.08
CA TYR A 61 -6.71 3.65 5.53
C TYR A 61 -5.74 4.60 6.23
N PRO A 62 -6.21 5.45 7.17
CA PRO A 62 -5.34 6.31 7.95
C PRO A 62 -4.36 5.49 8.79
N SER A 63 -3.06 5.76 8.65
CA SER A 63 -2.04 5.21 9.54
C SER A 63 -1.76 6.19 10.69
N SER A 64 -1.25 5.65 11.80
CA SER A 64 -0.85 6.44 12.97
C SER A 64 0.31 7.38 12.67
N ASP A 65 1.25 6.95 11.82
CA ASP A 65 2.39 7.73 11.35
C ASP A 65 2.85 7.28 9.96
N ARG A 66 3.87 7.96 9.41
CA ARG A 66 4.47 7.71 8.10
C ARG A 66 5.33 6.45 8.11
N PHE A 67 5.57 5.92 6.91
CA PHE A 67 6.24 4.65 6.68
C PHE A 67 7.72 4.83 6.33
N ASN A 68 8.60 4.19 7.10
CA ASN A 68 10.01 3.97 6.75
C ASN A 68 10.19 2.73 5.86
N ARG A 69 9.33 1.73 6.04
CA ARG A 69 9.33 0.46 5.31
C ARG A 69 7.89 -0.04 5.15
N LEU A 70 7.64 -0.73 4.05
CA LEU A 70 6.40 -1.45 3.81
C LEU A 70 6.73 -2.81 3.18
N SER A 71 6.03 -3.85 3.60
CA SER A 71 6.15 -5.19 3.03
C SER A 71 4.79 -5.85 2.93
N TRP A 72 4.61 -6.68 1.91
CA TRP A 72 3.41 -7.48 1.72
C TRP A 72 3.83 -8.93 1.63
N GLY A 73 3.50 -9.69 2.67
CA GLY A 73 3.88 -11.08 2.83
C GLY A 73 2.72 -12.04 2.59
N ARG A 74 3.05 -13.26 2.18
CA ARG A 74 2.12 -14.38 2.18
C ARG A 74 1.74 -14.73 3.60
N ASN A 75 0.47 -15.10 3.84
CA ASN A 75 0.11 -15.76 5.08
C ASN A 75 0.33 -17.27 4.89
N GLY A 76 1.21 -17.87 5.72
CA GLY A 76 1.50 -19.31 5.66
C GLY A 76 0.37 -20.19 6.23
N SER A 77 -0.64 -19.59 6.86
CA SER A 77 -1.85 -20.31 7.27
C SER A 77 -2.82 -20.43 6.10
N SER A 78 -3.44 -21.60 5.92
CA SER A 78 -4.51 -21.86 4.94
C SER A 78 -5.85 -21.20 5.33
N SER A 79 -5.78 -20.05 6.01
CA SER A 79 -6.92 -19.28 6.44
C SER A 79 -7.47 -18.47 5.27
N GLU A 80 -8.70 -18.77 4.86
CA GLU A 80 -9.45 -17.97 3.88
C GLU A 80 -9.55 -16.50 4.30
N GLY A 81 -9.54 -16.22 5.61
CA GLY A 81 -9.60 -14.86 6.16
C GLY A 81 -8.36 -14.01 5.86
N PHE A 82 -7.27 -14.59 5.36
CA PHE A 82 -6.04 -13.89 4.98
C PHE A 82 -5.53 -14.33 3.60
N SER A 83 -6.46 -14.63 2.68
CA SER A 83 -6.13 -15.09 1.32
C SER A 83 -5.27 -14.11 0.51
N LEU A 84 -5.33 -12.81 0.82
CA LEU A 84 -4.44 -11.79 0.25
C LEU A 84 -3.14 -11.58 1.02
N GLY A 85 -2.85 -12.39 2.03
CA GLY A 85 -1.68 -12.24 2.89
C GLY A 85 -1.82 -11.10 3.90
N LEU A 86 -0.69 -10.52 4.30
CA LEU A 86 -0.61 -9.45 5.30
C LEU A 86 0.31 -8.33 4.81
N VAL A 87 -0.07 -7.09 5.09
CA VAL A 87 0.79 -5.93 4.89
C VAL A 87 1.35 -5.51 6.24
N ALA A 88 2.67 -5.34 6.32
CA ALA A 88 3.36 -4.88 7.52
C ALA A 88 4.13 -3.59 7.21
N GLY A 89 3.99 -2.60 8.07
CA GLY A 89 4.64 -1.30 7.95
C GLY A 89 5.51 -1.02 9.17
N GLY A 90 6.71 -0.49 8.94
CA GLY A 90 7.54 0.08 9.99
C GLY A 90 7.38 1.60 9.98
N LEU A 91 6.87 2.16 11.07
CA LEU A 91 6.46 3.56 11.16
C LEU A 91 7.55 4.45 11.75
N VAL A 92 7.37 5.78 11.66
CA VAL A 92 8.30 6.78 12.19
C VAL A 92 8.27 6.86 13.71
N ASP A 93 7.11 6.68 14.32
CA ASP A 93 6.91 6.66 15.78
C ASP A 93 7.55 5.43 16.48
N GLY A 94 8.11 4.50 15.71
CA GLY A 94 8.74 3.27 16.19
C GLY A 94 7.80 2.07 16.27
N ASN A 95 6.52 2.24 15.94
CA ASN A 95 5.56 1.15 15.92
C ASN A 95 5.66 0.31 14.64
N ILE A 96 5.12 -0.91 14.72
CA ILE A 96 4.90 -1.79 13.58
C ILE A 96 3.41 -2.10 13.55
N ASP A 97 2.77 -1.71 12.47
CA ASP A 97 1.37 -2.01 12.23
C ASP A 97 1.25 -3.10 11.17
N ILE A 98 0.25 -3.97 11.33
CA ILE A 98 -0.06 -5.07 10.42
C ILE A 98 -1.52 -4.95 10.00
N TRP A 99 -1.76 -4.99 8.70
CA TRP A 99 -3.08 -4.90 8.10
C TRP A 99 -3.43 -6.17 7.34
N ASN A 100 -4.72 -6.50 7.34
CA ASN A 100 -5.29 -7.50 6.47
C ASN A 100 -5.88 -6.80 5.22
N PRO A 101 -5.24 -6.91 4.04
CA PRO A 101 -5.71 -6.26 2.82
C PRO A 101 -7.10 -6.74 2.39
N LEU A 102 -7.44 -7.99 2.69
CA LEU A 102 -8.74 -8.58 2.35
C LEU A 102 -9.90 -7.82 2.99
N THR A 103 -9.71 -7.25 4.18
CA THR A 103 -10.75 -6.47 4.86
C THR A 103 -10.77 -5.00 4.47
N LEU A 104 -9.72 -4.51 3.80
CA LEU A 104 -9.57 -3.10 3.45
C LEU A 104 -10.07 -2.80 2.04
N ILE A 105 -9.84 -3.70 1.09
CA ILE A 105 -10.24 -3.55 -0.32
C ILE A 105 -11.77 -3.64 -0.40
N ARG A 106 -12.40 -2.66 -1.07
CA ARG A 106 -13.85 -2.59 -1.28
C ARG A 106 -14.23 -2.79 -2.74
#